data_AF-A0A9D6U280-F1
#
_entry.id   AF-A0A9D6U280-F1
#
_cell.length_a   1.000
_cell.length_b   1.000
_cell.length_c   1.000
_cell.angle_alpha   90.00
_cell.angle_beta   90.00
_cell.angle_gamma   90.00
#
_symmetry.space_group_name_H-M   'P 1'
#
loop_
_entity.id
_entity.type
_entity.pdbx_description
1 polymer ?
#
loop_
_entity_poly.entity_id
_entity_poly.type
_entity_poly.pdbx_seq_one_letter_code
_entity_poly.pdbx_strand_id
1 'polypeptide(L)'
;MAEPSLKEDFVDKYKDADKLWSGDSFLAYMEDLKALLAELPVSAAAIPTKEYYYQMTGNLDFVYGEMLYSLSGTEGLLRDKAFPLLECYIRPLFSPSVALECGLRYKTKAGEELTRTCEVVRTDVTGYILFTDYHRPL
;
A
#
# COMPACT_ATOMS: atom_id res chain seq x y z
N MET A 1 30.90 -4.34 -15.42
CA MET A 1 29.61 -5.07 -15.49
C MET A 1 28.61 -4.17 -14.80
N ALA A 2 27.61 -3.66 -15.52
CA ALA A 2 26.56 -2.86 -14.91
C ALA A 2 25.66 -3.83 -14.14
N GLU A 3 25.56 -3.65 -12.82
CA GLU A 3 24.53 -4.32 -12.04
C GLU A 3 23.17 -3.93 -12.67
N PRO A 4 22.30 -4.89 -13.04
CA PRO A 4 20.91 -4.53 -13.34
C PRO A 4 20.38 -3.75 -12.14
N SER A 5 19.78 -2.58 -12.40
CA SER A 5 19.33 -1.75 -11.29
C SER A 5 18.25 -2.53 -10.54
N LEU A 6 18.28 -2.58 -9.20
CA LEU A 6 17.25 -3.23 -8.36
C LEU A 6 15.81 -2.82 -8.77
N LYS A 7 15.68 -1.66 -9.41
CA LYS A 7 14.46 -1.17 -10.03
C LYS A 7 14.01 -2.03 -11.22
N GLU A 8 14.90 -2.35 -12.15
CA GLU A 8 14.60 -3.22 -13.30
C GLU A 8 14.20 -4.62 -12.83
N ASP A 9 14.89 -5.18 -11.84
CA ASP A 9 14.54 -6.49 -11.28
C ASP A 9 13.15 -6.50 -10.63
N PHE A 10 12.81 -5.48 -9.83
CA PHE A 10 11.48 -5.37 -9.22
C PHE A 10 10.39 -5.19 -10.28
N VAL A 11 10.63 -4.32 -11.26
CA VAL A 11 9.71 -4.10 -12.38
C VAL A 11 9.53 -5.40 -13.16
N ASP A 12 10.60 -6.08 -13.55
CA ASP A 12 10.50 -7.32 -14.33
C ASP A 12 9.88 -8.48 -13.53
N LYS A 13 10.16 -8.58 -12.23
CA LYS A 13 9.57 -9.60 -11.34
C LYS A 13 8.06 -9.44 -11.23
N TYR A 14 7.54 -8.21 -11.27
CA TYR A 14 6.15 -7.93 -10.92
C TYR A 14 5.34 -7.18 -12.00
N LYS A 15 5.90 -6.90 -13.18
CA LYS A 15 5.23 -6.12 -14.26
C LYS A 15 3.93 -6.73 -14.76
N ASP A 16 3.85 -8.06 -14.75
CA ASP A 16 2.67 -8.81 -15.22
C ASP A 16 1.74 -9.20 -14.04
N ALA A 17 2.05 -8.77 -12.82
CA ALA A 17 1.25 -9.06 -11.64
C ALA A 17 0.16 -8.00 -11.44
N ASP A 18 -1.09 -8.36 -11.73
CA ASP A 18 -2.25 -7.52 -11.39
C ASP A 18 -2.32 -7.22 -9.88
N LYS A 19 -1.98 -8.22 -9.06
CA LYS A 19 -1.90 -8.17 -7.59
C LYS A 19 -0.78 -9.09 -7.09
N LEU A 20 0.03 -8.61 -6.16
CA LEU A 20 0.97 -9.46 -5.40
C LEU A 20 0.21 -10.35 -4.41
N TRP A 21 -0.88 -9.81 -3.87
CA TRP A 21 -1.73 -10.52 -2.93
C TRP A 21 -3.18 -10.03 -3.00
N SER A 22 -4.12 -10.92 -2.72
CA SER A 22 -5.53 -10.61 -2.55
C SER A 22 -6.16 -11.53 -1.52
N GLY A 23 -7.06 -11.01 -0.69
CA GLY A 23 -7.72 -11.78 0.36
C GLY A 23 -8.91 -11.04 0.98
N ASP A 24 -9.43 -11.60 2.06
CA ASP A 24 -10.59 -11.09 2.80
C ASP A 24 -10.20 -10.25 4.03
N SER A 25 -8.92 -10.23 4.43
CA SER A 25 -8.41 -9.38 5.52
C SER A 25 -6.90 -9.18 5.38
N PHE A 26 -6.40 -7.97 5.63
CA PHE A 26 -4.96 -7.69 5.60
C PHE A 26 -4.20 -8.39 6.72
N LEU A 27 -4.87 -8.77 7.81
CA LEU A 27 -4.28 -9.47 8.95
C LEU A 27 -3.58 -10.77 8.53
N ALA A 28 -4.10 -11.44 7.49
CA ALA A 28 -3.54 -12.69 6.98
C ALA A 28 -2.22 -12.52 6.21
N TYR A 29 -1.82 -11.28 5.87
CA TYR A 29 -0.67 -11.01 5.01
C TYR A 29 0.34 -10.02 5.64
N MET A 30 0.18 -9.70 6.92
CA MET A 30 1.02 -8.69 7.59
C MET A 30 2.49 -9.09 7.71
N GLU A 31 2.79 -10.39 7.87
CA GLU A 31 4.18 -10.86 8.04
C GLU A 31 5.04 -10.60 6.80
N ASP A 32 4.48 -10.81 5.60
CA ASP A 32 5.22 -10.65 4.33
C ASP A 32 5.24 -9.21 3.82
N LEU A 33 4.31 -8.36 4.28
CA LEU A 33 4.20 -6.97 3.82
C LEU A 33 5.49 -6.17 4.09
N LYS A 34 6.13 -6.36 5.24
CA LYS A 34 7.37 -5.64 5.57
C LYS A 34 8.52 -6.02 4.62
N ALA A 35 8.60 -7.29 4.24
CA ALA A 35 9.60 -7.76 3.29
C ALA A 35 9.35 -7.16 1.89
N LEU A 36 8.09 -7.13 1.44
CA LEU A 36 7.72 -6.48 0.18
C LEU A 36 8.06 -4.99 0.14
N LEU A 37 7.83 -4.27 1.25
CA LEU A 37 8.21 -2.86 1.36
C LEU A 37 9.74 -2.68 1.29
N ALA A 38 10.51 -3.60 1.86
CA ALA A 38 11.97 -3.56 1.80
C ALA A 38 12.52 -3.86 0.39
N GLU A 39 11.80 -4.65 -0.42
CA GLU A 39 12.10 -4.93 -1.84
C GLU A 39 11.86 -3.71 -2.74
N LEU A 40 11.12 -2.68 -2.29
CA LEU A 40 10.84 -1.51 -3.13
C LEU A 40 12.14 -0.84 -3.59
N PRO A 41 12.26 -0.55 -4.90
CA PRO A 41 13.38 0.21 -5.41
C PRO A 41 13.23 1.69 -5.06
N VAL A 42 14.37 2.36 -4.94
CA VAL A 42 14.41 3.80 -4.71
C VAL A 42 13.86 4.53 -5.93
N SER A 43 12.83 5.35 -5.72
CA SER A 43 12.27 6.24 -6.72
C SER A 43 12.84 7.64 -6.57
N ALA A 44 13.38 8.20 -7.67
CA ALA A 44 13.97 9.55 -7.67
C ALA A 44 12.95 10.67 -7.38
N ALA A 45 11.68 10.42 -7.67
CA ALA A 45 10.57 11.27 -7.29
C ALA A 45 9.49 10.39 -6.64
N ALA A 46 8.93 10.86 -5.53
CA ALA A 46 7.83 10.20 -4.84
C ALA A 46 6.51 10.85 -5.22
N ILE A 47 6.00 10.45 -6.37
CA ILE A 47 4.74 10.92 -6.93
C ILE A 47 3.70 9.81 -6.73
N PRO A 48 2.61 10.06 -5.99
CA PRO A 48 1.52 9.09 -5.86
C PRO A 48 0.70 9.00 -7.16
N THR A 49 -0.09 7.95 -7.34
CA THR A 49 -0.93 7.79 -8.54
C THR A 49 -2.15 8.70 -8.56
N LYS A 50 -2.57 9.19 -7.40
CA LYS A 50 -3.69 10.11 -7.21
C LYS A 50 -3.42 11.04 -6.02
N GLU A 51 -4.31 12.00 -5.82
CA GLU A 51 -4.29 12.83 -4.61
C GLU A 51 -4.71 12.01 -3.40
N TYR A 52 -3.95 12.15 -2.31
CA TYR A 52 -4.19 11.51 -1.02
C TYR A 52 -4.40 12.57 0.05
N TYR A 53 -5.24 12.28 1.04
CA TYR A 53 -5.50 13.21 2.15
C TYR A 53 -4.29 13.43 3.07
N TYR A 54 -3.50 12.37 3.29
CA TYR A 54 -2.36 12.42 4.21
C TYR A 54 -1.10 11.88 3.55
N GLN A 55 0.02 12.48 3.94
CA GLN A 55 1.37 12.05 3.60
C GLN A 55 2.19 11.93 4.89
N MET A 56 2.94 10.84 5.02
CA MET A 56 3.85 10.61 6.15
C MET A 56 5.19 10.13 5.64
N THR A 57 6.26 10.68 6.18
CA THR A 57 7.63 10.30 5.83
C THR A 57 8.28 9.64 7.03
N GLY A 58 8.99 8.55 6.80
CA GLY A 58 9.76 7.87 7.85
C GLY A 58 10.61 6.74 7.30
N ASN A 59 11.15 5.94 8.21
CA ASN A 59 11.88 4.73 7.85
C ASN A 59 10.92 3.54 7.61
N LEU A 60 11.47 2.40 7.19
CA LEU A 60 10.69 1.19 6.91
C LEU A 60 9.82 0.78 8.10
N ASP A 61 10.36 0.78 9.32
CA ASP A 61 9.62 0.38 10.52
C ASP A 61 8.47 1.31 10.83
N PHE A 62 8.71 2.62 10.70
CA PHE A 62 7.69 3.65 10.89
C PHE A 62 6.56 3.50 9.87
N VAL A 63 6.89 3.45 8.57
CA VAL A 63 5.88 3.34 7.51
C VAL A 63 5.11 2.03 7.60
N TYR A 64 5.78 0.92 7.89
CA TYR A 64 5.13 -0.36 8.14
C TYR A 64 4.14 -0.27 9.31
N GLY A 65 4.55 0.29 10.45
CA GLY A 65 3.67 0.49 11.60
C GLY A 65 2.45 1.35 11.28
N GLU A 66 2.65 2.46 10.56
CA GLU A 66 1.58 3.37 10.15
C GLU A 66 0.61 2.74 9.14
N MET A 67 1.12 1.91 8.21
CA MET A 67 0.27 1.12 7.32
C MET A 67 -0.57 0.12 8.10
N LEU A 68 0.03 -0.64 9.01
CA LEU A 68 -0.70 -1.61 9.82
C LEU A 68 -1.80 -0.92 10.62
N TYR A 69 -1.48 0.20 11.27
CA TYR A 69 -2.45 1.00 12.02
C TYR A 69 -3.60 1.48 11.12
N SER A 70 -3.28 2.02 9.95
CA SER A 70 -4.27 2.56 9.01
C SER A 70 -5.19 1.48 8.43
N LEU A 71 -4.63 0.34 8.02
CA LEU A 71 -5.35 -0.78 7.43
C LEU A 71 -6.25 -1.47 8.46
N SER A 72 -5.68 -1.83 9.62
CA SER A 72 -6.44 -2.48 10.70
C SER A 72 -7.52 -1.56 11.29
N GLY A 73 -7.21 -0.26 11.47
CA GLY A 73 -8.18 0.74 11.92
C GLY A 73 -9.34 0.90 10.94
N THR A 74 -9.06 0.89 9.64
CA THR A 74 -10.10 0.97 8.61
C THR A 74 -10.94 -0.31 8.56
N GLU A 75 -10.32 -1.49 8.61
CA GLU A 75 -11.03 -2.77 8.67
C GLU A 75 -11.95 -2.85 9.89
N GLY A 76 -11.49 -2.41 11.06
CA GLY A 76 -12.30 -2.27 12.27
C GLY A 76 -13.48 -1.33 12.08
N LEU A 77 -13.26 -0.14 11.53
CA LEU A 77 -14.33 0.82 11.23
C LEU A 77 -15.38 0.25 10.28
N LEU A 78 -14.97 -0.49 9.25
CA LEU A 78 -15.88 -1.14 8.30
C LEU A 78 -16.72 -2.21 9.01
N ARG A 79 -16.11 -3.01 9.87
CA ARG A 79 -16.79 -4.01 10.70
C ARG A 79 -17.81 -3.37 11.63
N ASP A 80 -17.43 -2.30 12.33
CA ASP A 80 -18.33 -1.56 13.24
C ASP A 80 -19.53 -0.96 12.50
N LYS A 81 -19.32 -0.51 11.26
CA LYS A 81 -20.39 0.01 10.40
C LYS A 81 -21.20 -1.08 9.70
N ALA A 82 -20.84 -2.36 9.88
CA ALA A 82 -21.41 -3.50 9.16
C ALA A 82 -21.35 -3.31 7.63
N PHE A 83 -20.24 -2.75 7.14
CA PHE A 83 -19.96 -2.61 5.71
C PHE A 83 -19.25 -3.89 5.23
N PRO A 84 -19.85 -4.67 4.30
CA PRO A 84 -19.22 -5.89 3.81
C PRO A 84 -17.89 -5.58 3.12
N LEU A 85 -16.81 -6.18 3.63
CA LEU A 85 -15.52 -6.17 2.97
C LEU A 85 -15.58 -7.12 1.78
N LEU A 86 -15.22 -6.63 0.60
CA LEU A 86 -15.27 -7.40 -0.64
C LEU A 86 -13.90 -7.97 -0.99
N GLU A 87 -12.84 -7.19 -0.77
CA GLU A 87 -11.47 -7.59 -1.09
C GLU A 87 -10.45 -6.67 -0.40
N CYS A 88 -9.39 -7.25 0.13
CA CYS A 88 -8.13 -6.61 0.43
C CYS A 88 -7.12 -6.99 -0.65
N TYR A 89 -6.29 -6.06 -1.12
CA TYR A 89 -5.26 -6.39 -2.10
C TYR A 89 -3.97 -5.61 -1.91
N ILE A 90 -2.86 -6.20 -2.34
CA ILE A 90 -1.58 -5.53 -2.53
C ILE A 90 -1.21 -5.63 -3.99
N ARG A 91 -0.86 -4.52 -4.62
CA ARG A 91 -0.37 -4.52 -6.00
C ARG A 91 0.82 -3.59 -6.18
N PRO A 92 1.74 -3.93 -7.09
CA PRO A 92 2.81 -3.02 -7.46
C PRO A 92 2.23 -1.93 -8.37
N LEU A 93 2.80 -0.74 -8.28
CA LEU A 93 2.55 0.36 -9.21
C LEU A 93 3.90 0.75 -9.82
N PHE A 94 3.94 0.96 -11.12
CA PHE A 94 5.17 1.26 -11.84
C PHE A 94 5.23 2.69 -12.40
N SER A 95 4.12 3.43 -12.28
CA SER A 95 3.98 4.80 -12.77
C SER A 95 2.99 5.55 -11.90
N PRO A 96 3.26 6.82 -11.52
CA PRO A 96 4.43 7.62 -11.91
C PRO A 96 5.71 7.28 -11.14
N SER A 97 5.60 6.62 -9.98
CA SER A 97 6.73 6.08 -9.20
C SER A 97 6.60 4.57 -9.09
N VAL A 98 7.69 3.87 -8.74
CA VAL A 98 7.57 2.47 -8.31
C VAL A 98 7.08 2.47 -6.87
N ALA A 99 5.86 1.99 -6.67
CA ALA A 99 5.18 2.02 -5.38
C ALA A 99 4.52 0.67 -5.07
N LEU A 100 4.18 0.47 -3.80
CA LEU A 100 3.31 -0.60 -3.37
C LEU A 100 1.96 0.00 -2.95
N GLU A 101 0.87 -0.38 -3.61
CA GLU A 101 -0.47 0.01 -3.21
C GLU A 101 -1.11 -1.08 -2.37
N CYS A 102 -1.71 -0.70 -1.24
CA CYS A 102 -2.61 -1.55 -0.47
C CYS A 102 -4.01 -0.98 -0.55
N GLY A 103 -4.99 -1.81 -0.94
CA GLY A 103 -6.37 -1.38 -1.11
C GLY A 103 -7.40 -2.23 -0.37
N LEU A 104 -8.44 -1.56 0.14
CA LEU A 104 -9.63 -2.14 0.76
C LEU A 104 -10.84 -1.80 -0.11
N ARG A 105 -11.44 -2.81 -0.75
CA ARG A 105 -12.71 -2.68 -1.48
C ARG A 105 -13.85 -3.19 -0.62
N TYR A 106 -14.88 -2.38 -0.41
CA TYR A 106 -16.02 -2.70 0.46
C TYR A 106 -17.32 -2.15 -0.09
N LYS A 107 -18.45 -2.64 0.43
CA LYS A 107 -19.79 -2.19 0.07
C LYS A 107 -20.42 -1.37 1.20
N THR A 108 -21.02 -0.23 0.88
CA THR A 108 -21.76 0.59 1.87
C THR A 108 -23.15 0.01 2.11
N LYS A 109 -23.85 0.50 3.15
CA LYS A 109 -25.28 0.18 3.39
C LYS A 109 -26.19 0.60 2.25
N ALA A 110 -25.82 1.63 1.48
CA ALA A 110 -26.55 2.06 0.29
C ALA A 110 -26.28 1.17 -0.93
N GLY A 111 -25.38 0.20 -0.81
CA GLY A 111 -25.01 -0.73 -1.87
C GLY A 111 -23.91 -0.22 -2.81
N GLU A 112 -23.26 0.90 -2.49
CA GLU A 112 -22.17 1.45 -3.27
C GLU A 112 -20.87 0.69 -2.99
N GLU A 113 -20.11 0.39 -4.04
CA GLU A 113 -18.78 -0.20 -3.91
C GLU A 113 -17.73 0.89 -3.86
N LEU A 114 -16.97 0.93 -2.77
CA LEU A 114 -15.94 1.92 -2.53
C LEU A 114 -14.59 1.23 -2.36
N THR A 115 -13.54 1.93 -2.78
CA THR A 115 -12.16 1.48 -2.57
C THR A 115 -11.39 2.56 -1.83
N ARG A 116 -10.72 2.19 -0.75
CA ARG A 116 -9.73 3.03 -0.05
C ARG A 116 -8.36 2.43 -0.22
N THR A 117 -7.37 3.27 -0.50
CA THR A 117 -6.01 2.83 -0.77
C THR A 117 -5.00 3.59 0.08
N CYS A 118 -3.83 2.99 0.25
CA CYS A 118 -2.61 3.71 0.56
C CYS A 118 -1.51 3.27 -0.40
N GLU A 119 -0.54 4.16 -0.63
CA GLU A 119 0.64 3.92 -1.47
C GLU A 119 1.90 4.14 -0.66
N VAL A 120 2.89 3.27 -0.83
CA VAL A 120 4.22 3.48 -0.29
C VAL A 120 5.24 3.59 -1.40
N VAL A 121 6.05 4.64 -1.33
CA VAL A 121 7.20 4.86 -2.21
C VAL A 121 8.46 4.92 -1.35
N ARG A 122 9.50 4.20 -1.79
CA ARG A 122 10.84 4.35 -1.20
C ARG A 122 11.58 5.50 -1.88
N THR A 123 12.08 6.44 -1.09
CA THR A 123 12.73 7.67 -1.59
C THR A 123 14.24 7.65 -1.53
N ASP A 124 14.80 6.85 -0.62
CA ASP A 124 16.25 6.64 -0.49
C ASP A 124 16.54 5.31 0.21
N VAL A 125 17.78 5.11 0.65
CA VAL A 125 18.22 3.87 1.33
C VAL A 125 17.37 3.57 2.57
N THR A 126 17.00 4.59 3.33
CA THR A 126 16.30 4.48 4.60
C THR A 126 14.91 5.10 4.60
N GLY A 127 14.63 6.02 3.67
CA GLY A 127 13.45 6.85 3.61
C GLY A 127 12.32 6.26 2.77
N TYR A 128 11.12 6.36 3.31
CA TYR A 128 9.86 5.93 2.72
C TYR A 128 8.82 7.03 2.92
N ILE A 129 7.90 7.13 1.96
CA ILE A 129 6.72 7.99 2.06
C ILE A 129 5.48 7.11 1.93
N LEU A 130 4.58 7.26 2.89
CA LEU A 130 3.23 6.69 2.89
C LEU A 130 2.22 7.77 2.51
N PHE A 131 1.46 7.52 1.45
CA PHE A 131 0.30 8.30 1.05
C PHE A 131 -0.96 7.53 1.41
N THR A 132 -1.95 8.14 2.08
CA THR A 132 -3.10 7.39 2.57
C THR A 132 -4.40 8.19 2.61
N ASP A 133 -5.49 7.52 2.24
CA ASP A 133 -6.88 7.99 2.38
C ASP A 133 -7.56 7.44 3.64
N TYR A 134 -6.84 6.67 4.45
CA TYR A 134 -7.40 6.06 5.65
C TYR A 134 -7.64 7.13 6.72
N HIS A 135 -8.80 7.00 7.38
CA HIS A 135 -9.21 7.92 8.42
C HIS A 135 -8.34 7.69 9.66
N ARG A 136 -7.65 8.74 10.12
CA ARG A 136 -7.05 8.77 11.46
C ARG A 136 -8.07 9.36 12.43
N PRO A 137 -8.62 8.59 13.38
CA PRO A 137 -9.23 9.19 14.55
C PRO A 137 -8.11 9.93 15.32
N LEU A 138 -8.31 11.24 15.55
CA LEU A 138 -7.43 12.09 16.36
C LEU A 138 -7.50 11.70 17.84
#